data_AF-A0AA35TGJ4-F1
#
_entry.id   AF-A0AA35TGJ4-F1
#
_cell.length_a   1.000
_cell.length_b   1.000
_cell.length_c   1.000
_cell.angle_alpha   90.00
_cell.angle_beta   90.00
_cell.angle_gamma   90.00
#
_symmetry.space_group_name_H-M   'P 1'
#
loop_
_entity.id
_entity.type
_entity.pdbx_description
1 polymer ?
#
loop_
_entity_poly.entity_id
_entity_poly.type
_entity_poly.pdbx_seq_one_letter_code
_entity_poly.pdbx_strand_id
1 'polypeptide(L)'
;MTTGHVCKLIGRNGSLFLTDACHLPNTEGAGLRRDRSLSVDVVAMVLAPLFCERGHPTGLSLATSLSSLRPPSPLPPPSTLLPPPQDNLTGVCKLVVGVAVGSNWGSGILLSCDRILTCAHVVTKLRSSQPL
;
A
#
# COMPACT_ATOMS: atom_id res chain seq x y z
N MET A 1 16.35 -8.39 0.35
CA MET A 1 15.14 -8.27 1.18
C MET A 1 15.62 -7.88 2.58
N THR A 2 15.12 -6.77 3.13
CA THR A 2 15.52 -6.29 4.46
C THR A 2 14.51 -6.78 5.50
N THR A 3 15.01 -7.12 6.68
CA THR A 3 14.18 -7.49 7.84
C THR A 3 14.36 -6.40 8.89
N GLY A 4 13.27 -6.02 9.54
CA GLY A 4 13.28 -5.04 10.61
C GLY A 4 12.22 -5.36 11.66
N HIS A 5 12.40 -4.77 12.83
CA HIS A 5 11.47 -4.81 13.93
C HIS A 5 10.44 -3.69 13.80
N VAL A 6 9.27 -3.92 14.40
CA VAL A 6 8.27 -2.86 14.60
C VAL A 6 8.71 -2.05 15.81
N CYS A 7 9.22 -0.85 15.58
CA CYS A 7 9.69 0.06 16.62
C CYS A 7 8.51 0.71 17.36
N LYS A 8 7.41 1.03 16.66
CA LYS A 8 6.24 1.69 17.26
C LYS A 8 4.97 1.42 16.47
N LEU A 9 3.85 1.23 17.18
CA LEU A 9 2.50 1.21 16.62
C LEU A 9 1.81 2.56 16.86
N ILE A 10 1.07 3.06 15.86
CA ILE A 10 0.38 4.35 15.87
C ILE A 10 -1.03 4.16 15.31
N GLY A 11 -2.02 4.83 15.93
CA GLY A 11 -3.41 4.83 15.49
C GLY A 11 -4.23 3.63 16.00
N ARG A 12 -5.52 3.62 15.66
CA ARG A 12 -6.47 2.61 16.13
C ARG A 12 -6.07 1.24 15.59
N ASN A 13 -5.98 0.25 16.48
CA ASN A 13 -5.56 -1.13 16.16
C ASN A 13 -4.17 -1.23 15.50
N GLY A 14 -3.28 -0.25 15.71
CA GLY A 14 -1.94 -0.27 15.08
C GLY A 14 -2.00 -0.08 13.57
N SER A 15 -2.91 0.77 13.08
CA SER A 15 -3.10 1.05 11.66
C SER A 15 -1.86 1.57 10.95
N LEU A 16 -0.98 2.22 11.70
CA LEU A 16 0.32 2.68 11.25
C LEU A 16 1.39 2.08 12.15
N PHE A 17 2.56 1.83 11.59
CA PHE A 17 3.70 1.45 12.39
C PHE A 17 5.01 1.95 11.80
N LEU A 18 5.95 2.14 12.70
CA LEU A 18 7.32 2.51 12.41
C LEU A 18 8.18 1.25 12.51
N THR A 19 9.03 1.03 11.52
CA THR A 19 9.98 -0.09 11.50
C THR A 19 11.38 0.41 11.19
N ASP A 20 12.40 -0.28 11.70
CA ASP A 20 13.81 -0.07 11.37
C ASP A 20 14.27 -0.87 10.14
N ALA A 21 13.32 -1.47 9.42
CA ALA A 21 13.61 -2.05 8.12
C ALA A 21 14.10 -0.93 7.19
N CYS A 22 15.36 -1.03 6.75
CA CYS A 22 15.93 -0.11 5.80
C CYS A 22 15.19 -0.21 4.47
N HIS A 23 14.56 0.88 4.07
CA HIS A 23 13.89 1.03 2.78
C HIS A 23 14.58 2.16 2.01
N LEU A 24 14.83 1.93 0.72
CA LEU A 24 15.45 2.92 -0.16
C LEU A 24 14.43 4.02 -0.52
N PRO A 25 14.87 5.20 -0.96
CA PRO A 25 13.94 6.16 -1.56
C PRO A 25 13.20 5.50 -2.73
N ASN A 26 11.94 5.85 -2.96
CA ASN A 26 11.08 5.26 -4.00
C ASN A 26 10.56 3.84 -3.72
N THR A 27 10.63 3.34 -2.48
CA THR A 27 9.95 2.10 -2.07
C THR A 27 8.56 2.33 -1.49
N GLU A 28 8.00 3.54 -1.60
CA GLU A 28 6.62 3.82 -1.23
C GLU A 28 5.66 2.91 -2.04
N GLY A 29 4.71 2.30 -1.36
CA GLY A 29 3.84 1.29 -1.97
C GLY A 29 4.38 -0.14 -1.88
N ALA A 30 5.62 -0.35 -1.43
CA ALA A 30 6.18 -1.70 -1.29
C ALA A 30 5.44 -2.50 -0.20
N GLY A 31 5.19 -3.78 -0.48
CA GLY A 31 4.55 -4.69 0.47
C GLY A 31 5.51 -5.15 1.57
N LEU A 32 5.07 -5.07 2.82
CA LEU A 32 5.75 -5.65 3.97
C LEU A 32 5.19 -7.02 4.28
N ARG A 33 6.11 -7.97 4.41
CA ARG A 33 5.80 -9.39 4.65
C ARG A 33 5.96 -9.71 6.13
N ARG A 34 5.00 -10.45 6.68
CA ARG A 34 5.17 -11.08 7.99
C ARG A 34 5.74 -12.47 7.77
N ASP A 35 6.89 -12.73 8.37
CA ASP A 35 7.44 -14.07 8.42
C ASP A 35 6.62 -14.91 9.41
N ARG A 36 5.97 -15.96 8.91
CA ARG A 36 5.37 -17.04 9.69
C ARG A 36 5.89 -18.33 9.10
N SER A 37 6.24 -19.29 9.96
CA SER A 37 6.87 -20.58 9.63
C SER A 37 6.22 -21.40 8.50
N LEU A 38 4.99 -21.07 8.07
CA LEU A 38 4.23 -21.79 7.05
C LEU A 38 3.58 -20.88 5.97
N SER A 39 3.71 -19.56 6.02
CA SER A 39 3.11 -18.66 5.01
C SER A 39 3.75 -17.26 4.99
N VAL A 40 3.94 -16.70 3.80
CA VAL A 40 4.44 -15.33 3.60
C VAL A 40 3.28 -14.44 3.17
N ASP A 41 2.69 -13.75 4.14
CA ASP A 41 1.59 -12.82 3.90
C ASP A 41 2.10 -11.38 3.81
N VAL A 42 1.69 -10.65 2.76
CA VAL A 42 1.83 -9.19 2.77
C VAL A 42 0.78 -8.62 3.72
N VAL A 43 1.24 -8.04 4.83
CA VAL A 43 0.37 -7.56 5.91
C VAL A 43 0.27 -6.05 5.94
N ALA A 44 1.19 -5.36 5.27
CA ALA A 44 1.33 -3.93 5.34
C ALA A 44 1.98 -3.36 4.08
N MET A 45 1.97 -2.04 3.97
CA MET A 45 2.56 -1.29 2.86
C MET A 45 3.44 -0.17 3.41
N VAL A 46 4.62 0.03 2.83
CA VAL A 46 5.48 1.18 3.12
C VAL A 46 4.81 2.45 2.61
N LEU A 47 4.57 3.41 3.51
CA LEU A 47 4.02 4.72 3.17
C LEU A 47 5.13 5.71 2.82
N ALA A 48 6.18 5.73 3.63
CA ALA A 48 7.31 6.64 3.46
C ALA A 48 8.56 6.06 4.14
N PRO A 49 9.67 5.86 3.41
CA PRO A 49 10.98 5.70 4.03
C PRO A 49 11.37 7.03 4.71
N LEU A 50 11.73 6.99 5.99
CA LEU A 50 12.12 8.18 6.75
C LEU A 50 13.63 8.37 6.67
N PHE A 51 14.08 9.27 5.79
CA PHE A 51 15.47 9.71 5.76
C PHE A 51 15.67 10.84 6.77
N CYS A 52 16.75 10.81 7.55
CA CYS A 52 17.08 11.95 8.41
C CYS A 52 17.80 13.01 7.59
N GLU A 53 17.57 14.26 7.99
CA GLU A 53 18.32 15.42 7.54
C GLU A 53 19.83 15.18 7.63
N ARG A 54 20.58 15.76 6.67
CA ARG A 54 22.04 15.67 6.52
C ARG A 54 22.59 14.36 5.95
N GLY A 55 21.78 13.60 5.24
CA GLY A 55 22.27 12.50 4.38
C GLY A 55 22.54 11.18 5.10
N HIS A 56 22.16 11.06 6.38
CA HIS A 56 22.20 9.79 7.09
C HIS A 56 20.81 9.14 7.10
N PRO A 57 20.67 7.90 6.59
CA PRO A 57 19.42 7.17 6.74
C PRO A 57 19.19 6.89 8.23
N THR A 58 18.01 7.25 8.77
CA THR A 58 17.65 6.85 10.14
C THR A 58 17.48 5.34 10.27
N GLY A 59 17.38 4.64 9.13
CA GLY A 59 16.96 3.26 9.07
C GLY A 59 15.46 3.08 9.30
N LEU A 60 14.70 4.15 9.58
CA LEU A 60 13.28 4.06 9.92
C LEU A 60 12.39 4.22 8.69
N SER A 61 11.26 3.53 8.71
CA SER A 61 10.22 3.65 7.69
C SER A 61 8.84 3.60 8.31
N LEU A 62 7.95 4.41 7.77
CA LEU A 62 6.54 4.42 8.12
C LEU A 62 5.77 3.48 7.20
N ALA A 63 4.93 2.63 7.79
CA ALA A 63 4.08 1.70 7.07
C ALA A 63 2.66 1.68 7.63
N THR A 64 1.73 1.16 6.83
CA THR A 64 0.33 0.97 7.24
C THR A 64 -0.09 -0.49 7.15
N SER A 65 -0.87 -0.94 8.13
CA SER A 65 -1.48 -2.26 8.09
C SER A 65 -2.58 -2.33 7.03
N LEU A 66 -2.55 -3.35 6.17
CA LEU A 66 -3.60 -3.57 5.17
C LEU A 66 -4.95 -3.88 5.81
N SER A 67 -4.97 -4.48 7.01
CA SER A 67 -6.21 -4.75 7.75
C SER A 67 -6.94 -3.49 8.20
N SER A 68 -6.25 -2.36 8.25
CA SER A 68 -6.80 -1.07 8.67
C SER A 68 -7.28 -0.22 7.50
N LEU A 69 -6.96 -0.63 6.27
CA LEU A 69 -7.43 0.05 5.06
C LEU A 69 -8.86 -0.38 4.77
N ARG A 70 -9.78 0.55 4.96
CA ARG A 70 -11.15 0.37 4.51
C ARG A 70 -11.17 0.57 2.99
N PRO A 71 -11.72 -0.37 2.20
CA PRO A 71 -11.93 -0.10 0.79
C PRO A 71 -12.83 1.14 0.66
N PRO A 72 -12.60 2.00 -0.35
CA PRO A 72 -13.57 3.03 -0.67
C PRO A 72 -14.94 2.36 -0.86
N SER A 73 -16.00 3.02 -0.36
CA SER A 73 -17.36 2.55 -0.59
C SER A 73 -17.53 2.25 -2.07
N PRO A 74 -18.16 1.13 -2.46
CA PRO A 74 -18.37 0.83 -3.87
C PRO A 74 -18.99 2.07 -4.52
N LEU A 75 -18.33 2.58 -5.55
CA LEU A 75 -18.96 3.56 -6.43
C LEU A 75 -20.29 2.96 -6.86
N PRO A 76 -21.39 3.73 -6.84
CA PRO A 76 -22.68 3.21 -7.28
C PRO A 76 -22.47 2.59 -8.67
N PRO A 77 -22.86 1.32 -8.88
CA PRO A 77 -22.68 0.67 -10.16
C PRO A 77 -23.43 1.50 -11.23
N PRO A 78 -22.88 1.66 -12.45
CA PRO A 78 -23.67 2.14 -13.56
C PRO A 78 -24.79 1.13 -13.81
N SER A 79 -25.99 1.44 -13.29
CA SER A 79 -27.28 0.79 -13.54
C SER A 79 -27.21 -0.56 -14.25
N THR A 80 -26.74 -1.61 -13.58
CA THR A 80 -26.82 -2.99 -14.08
C THR A 80 -27.29 -3.88 -12.94
N LEU A 81 -28.36 -4.64 -13.24
CA LEU A 81 -29.27 -5.40 -12.36
C LEU A 81 -28.65 -6.59 -11.59
N LEU A 82 -27.37 -6.54 -11.23
CA LEU A 82 -26.73 -7.60 -10.46
C LEU A 82 -26.65 -7.22 -8.97
N PRO A 83 -26.97 -8.14 -8.03
CA PRO A 83 -26.78 -7.88 -6.61
C PRO A 83 -25.29 -7.58 -6.35
N PRO A 84 -24.98 -6.60 -5.49
CA PRO A 84 -23.60 -6.26 -5.19
C PRO A 84 -22.91 -7.49 -4.58
N PRO A 85 -21.72 -7.90 -5.07
CA PRO A 85 -20.95 -8.92 -4.39
C PRO A 85 -20.64 -8.40 -2.99
N GLN A 86 -21.15 -9.09 -1.98
CA GLN A 86 -20.73 -8.89 -0.59
C GLN A 86 -19.35 -9.50 -0.42
N ASP A 87 -18.36 -8.87 -1.05
CA ASP A 87 -16.96 -9.24 -0.91
C ASP A 87 -16.47 -8.71 0.44
N ASN A 88 -16.79 -9.48 1.49
CA ASN A 88 -15.87 -9.60 2.60
C ASN A 88 -14.51 -9.97 1.98
N LEU A 89 -13.45 -9.21 2.29
CA LEU A 89 -12.08 -9.37 1.81
C LEU A 89 -11.46 -10.74 2.22
N THR A 90 -12.07 -11.85 1.84
CA THR A 90 -11.59 -13.22 2.06
C THR A 90 -10.77 -13.71 0.87
N GLY A 91 -10.88 -13.06 -0.29
CA GLY A 91 -10.11 -13.34 -1.51
C GLY A 91 -8.99 -12.34 -1.81
N VAL A 92 -8.35 -11.75 -0.78
CA VAL A 92 -7.28 -10.76 -1.00
C VAL A 92 -6.04 -11.46 -1.56
N CYS A 93 -5.86 -11.39 -2.88
CA CYS A 93 -4.59 -11.73 -3.52
C CYS A 93 -3.54 -10.70 -3.09
N LYS A 94 -2.93 -10.86 -1.92
CA LYS A 94 -1.87 -10.02 -1.33
C LYS A 94 -0.56 -10.05 -2.15
N LEU A 95 -0.66 -9.78 -3.44
CA LEU A 95 0.42 -9.80 -4.41
C LEU A 95 0.96 -8.38 -4.60
N VAL A 96 2.27 -8.23 -4.54
CA VAL A 96 2.93 -6.99 -4.94
C VAL A 96 2.94 -6.94 -6.47
N VAL A 97 2.43 -5.86 -7.04
CA VAL A 97 2.33 -5.64 -8.48
C VAL A 97 3.07 -4.36 -8.88
N GLY A 98 3.63 -4.35 -10.09
CA GLY A 98 4.05 -3.12 -10.73
C GLY A 98 2.82 -2.38 -11.28
N VAL A 99 2.73 -1.08 -11.03
CA VAL A 99 1.61 -0.24 -11.47
C VAL A 99 2.14 0.81 -12.45
N ALA A 100 1.61 0.82 -13.66
CA ALA A 100 1.92 1.82 -14.67
C ALA A 100 0.65 2.60 -15.02
N VAL A 101 0.72 3.94 -14.94
CA VAL A 101 -0.38 4.85 -15.28
C VAL A 101 0.18 5.99 -16.13
N GLY A 102 -0.12 5.97 -17.44
CA GLY A 102 0.45 6.91 -18.40
C GLY A 102 1.98 6.76 -18.45
N SER A 103 2.70 7.87 -18.22
CA SER A 103 4.17 7.87 -18.11
C SER A 103 4.70 7.55 -16.71
N ASN A 104 3.81 7.33 -15.72
CA ASN A 104 4.21 7.07 -14.34
C ASN A 104 4.24 5.58 -14.05
N TRP A 105 5.13 5.20 -13.15
CA TRP A 105 5.35 3.83 -12.72
C TRP A 105 5.59 3.81 -11.21
N GLY A 106 5.14 2.75 -10.56
CA GLY A 106 5.29 2.57 -9.13
C GLY A 106 4.96 1.15 -8.69
N SER A 107 4.92 0.96 -7.37
CA SER A 107 4.54 -0.31 -6.76
C SER A 107 3.11 -0.25 -6.24
N GLY A 108 2.44 -1.40 -6.21
CA GLY A 108 1.12 -1.54 -5.60
C GLY A 108 0.90 -2.92 -5.01
N ILE A 109 -0.22 -3.07 -4.33
CA ILE A 109 -0.69 -4.34 -3.77
C ILE A 109 -2.05 -4.61 -4.38
N LEU A 110 -2.17 -5.75 -5.06
CA LEU A 110 -3.46 -6.26 -5.49
C LEU A 110 -4.28 -6.58 -4.23
N LEU A 111 -5.48 -6.03 -4.11
CA LEU A 111 -6.38 -6.30 -2.98
C LEU A 111 -7.48 -7.30 -3.36
N SER A 112 -7.84 -7.36 -4.64
CA SER A 112 -8.85 -8.26 -5.23
C SER A 112 -8.58 -8.32 -6.74
N CYS A 113 -9.27 -9.19 -7.49
CA CYS A 113 -9.04 -9.35 -8.93
C CYS A 113 -9.18 -8.04 -9.74
N ASP A 114 -9.87 -7.04 -9.21
CA ASP A 114 -10.21 -5.76 -9.86
C ASP A 114 -9.64 -4.52 -9.13
N ARG A 115 -8.91 -4.69 -8.02
CA ARG A 115 -8.53 -3.57 -7.14
C ARG A 115 -7.05 -3.59 -6.79
N ILE A 116 -6.36 -2.50 -7.11
CA ILE A 116 -4.96 -2.28 -6.76
C ILE A 116 -4.87 -1.09 -5.80
N LEU A 117 -4.17 -1.28 -4.69
CA LEU A 117 -3.73 -0.20 -3.82
C LEU A 117 -2.35 0.26 -4.26
N THR A 118 -2.18 1.55 -4.50
CA THR A 118 -0.89 2.17 -4.81
C THR A 118 -0.84 3.57 -4.23
N CYS A 119 0.34 4.16 -4.21
CA CYS A 119 0.53 5.54 -3.77
C CYS A 119 -0.12 6.51 -4.76
N ALA A 120 -0.77 7.56 -4.22
CA ALA A 120 -1.55 8.49 -5.02
C ALA A 120 -0.73 9.15 -6.14
N HIS A 121 0.57 9.42 -5.93
CA HIS A 121 1.41 10.07 -6.94
C HIS A 121 1.50 9.28 -8.26
N VAL A 122 1.35 7.95 -8.23
CA VAL A 122 1.35 7.10 -9.43
C VAL A 122 0.11 7.41 -10.28
N VAL A 123 -1.01 7.77 -9.64
CA VAL A 123 -2.31 8.00 -10.29
C VAL A 123 -2.57 9.48 -10.62
N THR A 124 -2.15 10.41 -9.76
CA THR A 124 -2.71 11.79 -9.75
C THR A 124 -2.09 12.76 -10.78
N LYS A 125 -1.08 12.37 -11.57
CA LYS A 125 -0.53 13.29 -12.60
C LYS A 125 -1.40 13.48 -13.85
N LEU A 126 -2.58 12.85 -13.93
CA LEU A 126 -3.56 13.06 -15.02
C LEU A 126 -4.43 14.32 -14.87
N ARG A 127 -4.36 15.08 -13.77
CA ARG A 127 -5.23 16.26 -13.55
C ARG A 127 -4.58 17.62 -13.86
N SER A 128 -3.32 17.67 -14.26
CA SER A 128 -2.60 18.93 -14.47
C SER A 128 -2.38 19.32 -15.94
N SER A 129 -3.12 18.74 -16.89
CA SER A 129 -2.92 19.02 -18.33
C SER A 129 -4.21 19.10 -19.16
N GLN A 130 -5.29 19.70 -18.64
CA GLN A 130 -6.34 20.27 -19.49
C GLN A 130 -6.38 21.79 -19.32
N PRO A 131 -6.08 22.57 -20.37
CA PRO A 131 -6.45 23.99 -20.39
C PRO A 131 -7.98 24.10 -20.52
N LEU A 132 -8.57 25.02 -19.73
CA LEU A 132 -9.93 25.52 -19.90
C LEU A 132 -10.09 26.23 -21.24
#